data_AF-A0A5A8F4H5-F1
#
_entry.id   AF-A0A5A8F4H5-F1
#
_cell.length_a   1.000
_cell.length_b   1.000
_cell.length_c   1.000
_cell.angle_alpha   90.00
_cell.angle_beta   90.00
_cell.angle_gamma   90.00
#
_symmetry.space_group_name_H-M   'P 1'
#
loop_
_entity.id
_entity.type
_entity.pdbx_description
1 polymer ?
#
loop_
_entity_poly.entity_id
_entity_poly.type
_entity_poly.pdbx_seq_one_letter_code
_entity_poly.pdbx_strand_id
1 'polypeptide(L)'
;MNEAVKNEVIPFGYGDQLVRTVNVDGEVWFVAKDVALALGYSNYRDAISKHVDEEDRDAVAIRDAIGREQQTTIINESGLYSLIFGSQKAEAKQFKKWVTSEVLPALRKRGYYSIREKDVKYIERLEQRVRTLEEMITAYLRYESEPILAGDYIFTTEDLIALVVEKVTLFNSMTKMSTEYLVNLVCRKLKIKKLEDIRPYHYDLLNQILDEMERYCIEREENTEKILKVATEFKTIREIAEESGLSSYVVGIICRFLARKGYMEEERVSHPEKKRKTLLKYKTIKMLNE
;
A
#
# COMPACT_ATOMS: atom_id res chain seq x y z
N MET A 1 13.46 35.72 18.64
CA MET A 1 12.73 35.03 17.57
C MET A 1 13.01 33.55 17.80
N ASN A 2 12.19 32.88 18.62
CA ASN A 2 12.41 31.47 18.97
C ASN A 2 11.86 30.63 17.83
N GLU A 3 12.76 30.09 17.01
CA GLU A 3 12.42 29.02 16.08
C GLU A 3 11.80 27.87 16.88
N ALA A 4 10.56 27.54 16.55
CA ALA A 4 9.94 26.31 17.02
C ALA A 4 10.74 25.16 16.40
N VAL A 5 11.69 24.61 17.16
CA VAL A 5 12.35 23.36 16.81
C VAL A 5 11.25 22.32 16.65
N LYS A 6 11.00 21.89 15.42
CA LYS A 6 10.16 20.73 15.15
C LYS A 6 10.84 19.55 15.82
N ASN A 7 10.29 19.09 16.94
CA ASN A 7 10.67 17.82 17.54
C ASN A 7 10.22 16.71 16.59
N GLU A 8 11.07 16.39 15.61
CA GLU A 8 10.84 15.28 14.68
C GLU A 8 10.90 13.98 15.47
N VAL A 9 9.76 13.29 15.46
CA VAL A 9 9.62 12.02 16.17
C VAL A 9 10.06 10.90 15.25
N ILE A 10 11.16 10.23 15.60
CA ILE A 10 11.70 9.11 14.80
C ILE A 10 11.25 7.79 15.43
N PRO A 11 10.53 6.92 14.71
CA PRO A 11 10.18 5.60 15.22
C PRO A 11 11.36 4.62 15.09
N PHE A 12 11.77 4.03 16.20
CA PHE A 12 12.74 2.94 16.28
C PHE A 12 12.03 1.60 16.52
N GLY A 13 12.30 0.58 15.71
CA GLY A 13 11.66 -0.73 15.83
C GLY A 13 12.37 -1.64 16.84
N TYR A 14 11.62 -2.18 17.80
CA TYR A 14 12.06 -3.27 18.68
C TYR A 14 11.06 -4.44 18.59
N GLY A 15 11.39 -5.45 17.78
CA GLY A 15 10.42 -6.49 17.40
C GLY A 15 9.23 -5.89 16.64
N ASP A 16 8.01 -6.23 17.04
CA ASP A 16 6.77 -5.67 16.45
C ASP A 16 6.33 -4.33 17.09
N GLN A 17 7.14 -3.76 17.99
CA GLN A 17 6.80 -2.52 18.69
C GLN A 17 7.64 -1.34 18.23
N LEU A 18 7.00 -0.19 18.06
CA LEU A 18 7.64 1.07 17.67
C LEU A 18 7.89 1.93 18.91
N VAL A 19 9.13 2.34 19.12
CA VAL A 19 9.56 3.28 20.15
C VAL A 19 9.86 4.62 19.49
N ARG A 20 9.08 5.65 19.80
CA ARG A 20 9.31 7.00 19.28
C ARG A 20 10.45 7.70 20.03
N THR A 21 11.29 8.44 19.31
CA THR A 21 12.36 9.27 19.88
C THR A 21 12.23 10.72 19.46
N VAL A 22 12.77 11.64 20.25
CA VAL A 22 12.89 13.07 19.93
C VAL A 22 14.32 13.52 20.22
N ASN A 23 14.82 14.45 19.41
CA ASN A 23 16.11 15.06 19.64
C ASN A 23 15.92 16.30 20.53
N VAL A 24 16.59 16.33 21.69
CA VAL A 24 16.59 17.45 22.62
C VAL A 24 18.04 17.85 22.83
N ASP A 25 18.41 19.04 22.38
CA ASP A 25 19.76 19.61 22.50
C ASP A 25 20.90 18.71 21.97
N GLY A 26 20.63 17.93 20.91
CA GLY A 26 21.59 17.00 20.30
C GLY A 26 21.56 15.60 20.91
N GLU A 27 20.86 15.40 22.02
CA GLU A 27 20.71 14.12 22.69
C GLU A 27 19.41 13.42 22.29
N VAL A 28 19.45 12.09 22.24
CA VAL A 28 18.27 11.29 21.90
C VAL A 28 17.46 10.99 23.16
N TRP A 29 16.21 11.42 23.15
CA TRP A 29 15.23 11.13 24.18
C TRP A 29 14.15 10.20 23.64
N PHE A 30 13.59 9.35 24.50
CA PHE A 30 12.62 8.32 24.14
C PHE A 30 11.24 8.65 24.69
N VAL A 31 10.18 8.40 23.92
CA VAL A 31 8.81 8.51 24.43
C VAL A 31 8.59 7.42 25.48
N ALA A 32 8.43 7.87 26.74
CA ALA A 32 8.45 7.00 27.91
C ALA A 32 7.34 5.93 27.87
N LYS A 33 6.17 6.30 27.35
CA LYS A 33 5.03 5.40 27.17
C LYS A 33 5.39 4.21 26.27
N ASP A 34 6.05 4.47 25.15
CA ASP A 34 6.34 3.44 24.15
C ASP A 34 7.38 2.46 24.70
N VAL A 35 8.41 2.98 25.37
CA VAL A 35 9.43 2.19 26.06
C VAL A 35 8.80 1.29 27.12
N ALA A 36 7.96 1.84 27.99
CA ALA A 36 7.32 1.07 29.05
C ALA A 36 6.42 -0.06 28.50
N LEU A 37 5.67 0.20 27.42
CA LEU A 37 4.86 -0.83 26.77
C LEU A 37 5.71 -1.91 26.09
N ALA A 38 6.82 -1.53 25.43
CA ALA A 38 7.77 -2.47 24.84
C ALA A 38 8.44 -3.40 25.85
N LEU A 39 8.66 -2.89 27.06
CA LEU A 39 9.19 -3.62 28.19
C LEU A 39 8.13 -4.44 28.95
N GLY A 40 6.88 -4.41 28.51
CA GLY A 40 5.79 -5.24 29.06
C GLY A 40 5.19 -4.70 30.35
N TYR A 41 5.37 -3.42 30.69
CA TYR A 41 4.69 -2.81 31.82
C TYR A 41 3.20 -2.62 31.50
N SER A 42 2.32 -3.20 32.32
CA SER A 42 0.87 -3.08 32.17
C SER A 42 0.35 -1.67 32.47
N ASN A 43 1.00 -0.96 33.41
CA ASN A 43 0.72 0.44 33.71
C ASN A 43 1.97 1.29 33.49
N TYR A 44 2.06 1.91 32.31
CA TYR A 44 3.22 2.71 31.92
C TYR A 44 3.45 3.91 32.85
N ARG A 45 2.38 4.57 33.35
CA ARG A 45 2.51 5.75 34.23
C ARG A 45 3.14 5.36 35.57
N ASP A 46 2.69 4.25 36.13
CA ASP A 46 3.24 3.70 37.36
C ASP A 46 4.70 3.27 37.19
N ALA A 47 5.03 2.61 36.08
CA ALA A 47 6.40 2.22 35.77
C ALA A 47 7.34 3.43 35.66
N ILE A 48 6.96 4.47 34.92
CA ILE A 48 7.74 5.70 34.79
C ILE A 48 7.89 6.37 36.16
N SER A 49 6.82 6.49 36.93
CA SER A 49 6.86 7.14 38.24
C SER A 49 7.72 6.41 39.27
N LYS A 50 7.84 5.08 39.18
CA LYS A 50 8.59 4.26 40.15
C LYS A 50 10.03 4.02 39.78
N HIS A 51 10.33 4.01 38.48
CA HIS A 51 11.64 3.60 37.97
C HIS A 51 12.43 4.72 37.33
N VAL A 52 11.83 5.86 36.98
CA VAL A 52 12.54 6.96 36.34
C VAL A 52 12.56 8.18 37.26
N ASP A 53 13.78 8.62 37.56
CA ASP A 53 14.03 9.81 38.37
C ASP A 53 13.57 11.09 37.66
N GLU A 54 13.32 12.15 38.43
CA GLU A 54 12.81 13.41 37.87
C GLU A 54 13.79 14.08 36.90
N GLU A 55 15.09 13.92 37.13
CA GLU A 55 16.15 14.45 36.25
C GLU A 55 16.29 13.69 34.92
N ASP A 56 15.75 12.47 34.87
CA ASP A 56 15.83 11.58 33.71
C ASP A 56 14.57 11.61 32.83
N ARG A 57 13.61 12.49 33.14
CA ARG A 57 12.36 12.64 32.41
C ARG A 57 11.99 14.10 32.18
N ASP A 58 11.39 14.37 31.03
CA ASP A 58 10.86 15.68 30.68
C ASP A 58 9.53 15.54 29.92
N ALA A 59 8.88 16.65 29.58
CA ALA A 59 7.65 16.69 28.80
C ALA A 59 7.83 17.59 27.57
N VAL A 60 7.53 17.03 26.41
CA VAL A 60 7.52 17.77 25.15
C VAL A 60 6.14 17.73 24.51
N ALA A 61 5.78 18.83 23.85
CA ALA A 61 4.58 18.87 23.02
C ALA A 61 4.81 18.05 21.76
N ILE A 62 4.10 16.93 21.63
CA ILE A 62 4.09 16.09 20.42
C ILE A 62 2.72 16.20 19.77
N ARG A 63 2.69 16.48 18.46
CA ARG A 63 1.44 16.45 17.69
C ARG A 63 1.00 15.02 17.43
N ASP A 64 -0.24 14.72 17.77
CA ASP A 64 -0.88 13.46 17.42
C ASP A 64 -1.26 13.42 15.93
N ALA A 65 -1.63 12.23 15.42
CA ALA A 65 -1.97 12.01 14.01
C ALA A 65 -3.21 12.81 13.54
N ILE A 66 -3.95 13.44 14.46
CA ILE A 66 -5.14 14.24 14.20
C ILE A 66 -4.82 15.75 14.42
N GLY A 67 -3.56 16.10 14.64
CA GLY A 67 -3.05 17.47 14.71
C GLY A 67 -3.13 18.14 16.08
N ARG A 68 -3.48 17.42 17.15
CA ARG A 68 -3.53 17.99 18.51
C ARG A 68 -2.18 17.88 19.20
N GLU A 69 -1.78 18.93 19.89
CA GLU A 69 -0.57 18.91 20.72
C GLU A 69 -0.85 18.23 22.06
N GLN A 70 -0.13 17.15 22.34
CA GLN A 70 -0.18 16.45 23.62
C GLN A 70 1.17 16.55 24.31
N GLN A 71 1.17 16.99 25.57
CA GLN A 71 2.34 16.90 26.43
C GLN A 71 2.66 15.44 26.68
N THR A 72 3.78 15.00 26.12
CA THR A 72 4.23 13.61 26.14
C THR A 72 5.49 13.51 26.96
N THR A 73 5.48 12.62 27.96
CA THR A 73 6.66 12.33 28.76
C THR A 73 7.71 11.62 27.93
N ILE A 74 8.91 12.16 27.97
CA ILE A 74 10.12 11.61 27.36
C ILE A 74 11.14 11.29 28.44
N ILE A 75 12.05 10.36 28.16
CA ILE A 75 13.12 9.93 29.06
C ILE A 75 14.45 9.92 28.31
N ASN A 76 15.52 10.28 29.00
CA ASN A 76 16.87 10.18 28.48
C ASN A 76 17.38 8.71 28.53
N GLU A 77 18.64 8.49 28.18
CA GLU A 77 19.25 7.15 28.20
C GLU A 77 19.32 6.54 29.61
N SER A 78 19.57 7.35 30.64
CA SER A 78 19.57 6.91 32.04
C SER A 78 18.20 6.38 32.46
N GLY A 79 17.13 7.14 32.21
CA GLY A 79 15.76 6.72 32.47
C GLY A 79 15.33 5.47 31.69
N LEU A 80 15.81 5.32 30.45
CA LEU A 80 15.63 4.10 29.67
C LEU A 80 16.24 2.89 30.39
N TYR A 81 17.49 2.98 30.84
CA TYR A 81 18.14 1.88 31.56
C TYR A 81 17.43 1.54 32.86
N SER A 82 16.93 2.53 33.58
CA SER A 82 16.18 2.30 34.82
C SER A 82 14.89 1.52 34.56
N LEU A 83 14.15 1.82 33.49
CA LEU A 83 13.00 1.01 33.06
C LEU A 83 13.39 -0.41 32.63
N ILE A 84 14.50 -0.58 31.91
CA ILE A 84 14.97 -1.91 31.49
C ILE A 84 15.32 -2.75 32.73
N PHE A 85 15.99 -2.16 33.72
CA PHE A 85 16.43 -2.88 34.92
C PHE A 85 15.30 -3.25 35.88
N GLY A 86 14.17 -2.53 35.82
CA GLY A 86 12.92 -2.86 36.52
C GLY A 86 12.03 -3.89 35.80
N SER A 87 12.24 -4.11 34.50
CA SER A 87 11.34 -4.95 33.70
C SER A 87 11.44 -6.44 34.05
N GLN A 88 10.29 -7.12 33.97
CA GLN A 88 10.21 -8.57 34.18
C GLN A 88 10.35 -9.40 32.89
N LYS A 89 10.39 -8.73 31.73
CA LYS A 89 10.49 -9.35 30.41
C LYS A 89 11.82 -10.10 30.24
N ALA A 90 11.80 -11.25 29.56
CA ALA A 90 12.94 -12.15 29.49
C ALA A 90 14.16 -11.49 28.82
N GLU A 91 13.92 -10.73 27.76
CA GLU A 91 14.91 -9.99 27.00
C GLU A 91 15.56 -8.89 27.86
N ALA A 92 14.78 -8.17 28.65
CA ALA A 92 15.28 -7.15 29.58
C ALA A 92 16.17 -7.77 30.68
N LYS A 93 15.79 -8.95 31.20
CA LYS A 93 16.61 -9.71 32.15
C LYS A 93 17.91 -10.19 31.53
N GLN A 94 17.89 -10.63 30.27
CA GLN A 94 19.10 -11.02 29.53
C GLN A 94 20.04 -9.82 29.34
N PHE A 95 19.51 -8.67 28.92
CA PHE A 95 20.27 -7.44 28.79
C PHE A 95 20.91 -7.02 30.13
N LYS A 96 20.11 -6.96 31.21
CA LYS A 96 20.60 -6.66 32.56
C LYS A 96 21.72 -7.61 32.97
N LYS A 97 21.55 -8.91 32.74
CA LYS A 97 22.58 -9.91 33.04
C LYS A 97 23.84 -9.66 32.22
N TRP A 98 23.73 -9.41 30.91
CA TRP A 98 24.87 -9.14 30.05
C TRP A 98 25.63 -7.88 30.49
N VAL A 99 24.92 -6.78 30.75
CA VAL A 99 25.52 -5.53 31.24
C VAL A 99 26.27 -5.76 32.56
N THR A 100 25.63 -6.42 33.53
CA THR A 100 26.19 -6.61 34.87
C THR A 100 27.27 -7.69 34.96
N SER A 101 27.22 -8.72 34.12
CA SER A 101 28.16 -9.85 34.18
C SER A 101 29.31 -9.74 33.19
N GLU A 102 29.16 -8.95 32.12
CA GLU A 102 30.17 -8.85 31.06
C GLU A 102 30.63 -7.41 30.84
N VAL A 103 29.71 -6.49 30.53
CA VAL A 103 30.05 -5.11 30.13
C VAL A 103 30.68 -4.33 31.27
N LEU A 104 29.99 -4.18 32.41
CA LEU A 104 30.49 -3.43 33.56
C LEU A 104 31.78 -4.05 34.13
N PRO A 105 31.91 -5.39 34.26
CA PRO A 105 33.17 -5.99 34.67
C PRO A 105 34.32 -5.74 33.68
N ALA A 106 34.06 -5.74 32.37
CA ALA A 106 35.07 -5.44 31.36
C ALA A 106 35.51 -3.98 31.43
N LEU A 107 34.55 -3.04 31.49
CA LEU A 107 34.82 -1.61 31.67
C LEU A 107 35.64 -1.36 32.94
N ARG A 108 35.24 -1.92 34.08
CA ARG A 108 35.97 -1.77 35.35
C ARG A 108 37.39 -2.32 35.29
N LYS A 109 37.60 -3.47 34.63
CA LYS A 109 38.91 -4.15 34.61
C LYS A 109 39.85 -3.60 33.55
N ARG A 110 39.33 -3.19 32.39
CA ARG A 110 40.13 -2.87 31.18
C ARG A 110 39.99 -1.42 30.74
N GLY A 111 39.01 -0.68 31.25
CA GLY A 111 38.68 0.68 30.83
C GLY A 111 37.89 0.76 29.52
N TYR A 112 37.67 -0.35 28.84
CA TYR A 112 36.90 -0.42 27.60
C TYR A 112 36.16 -1.76 27.48
N TYR A 113 35.07 -1.74 26.72
CA TYR A 113 34.36 -2.93 26.27
C TYR A 113 34.39 -2.92 24.74
N SER A 114 34.92 -3.99 24.15
CA SER A 114 35.03 -4.13 22.69
C SER A 114 34.14 -5.27 22.22
N ILE A 115 33.19 -4.93 21.37
CA ILE A 115 32.42 -5.90 20.59
C ILE A 115 33.39 -6.51 19.56
N ARG A 116 33.31 -7.83 19.33
CA ARG A 116 34.30 -8.53 18.50
C ARG A 116 34.40 -7.87 17.11
N GLU A 117 35.61 -7.74 16.57
CA GLU A 117 35.88 -7.09 15.29
C GLU A 117 35.01 -7.63 14.13
N LYS A 118 34.70 -8.93 14.17
CA LYS A 118 33.79 -9.59 13.21
C LYS A 118 32.35 -9.04 13.26
N ASP A 119 31.90 -8.63 14.43
CA ASP A 119 30.54 -8.12 14.66
C ASP A 119 30.47 -6.65 14.23
N VAL A 120 31.55 -5.88 14.42
CA VAL A 120 31.71 -4.50 13.88
C VAL A 120 31.71 -4.52 12.34
N LYS A 121 32.53 -5.36 11.71
CA LYS A 121 32.55 -5.54 10.23
C LYS A 121 31.24 -6.09 9.66
N TYR A 122 30.41 -6.71 10.50
CA TYR A 122 29.08 -7.16 10.10
C TYR A 122 28.10 -5.99 10.12
N ILE A 123 28.11 -5.17 11.18
CA ILE A 123 27.29 -3.96 11.30
C ILE A 123 27.62 -2.96 10.19
N GLU A 124 28.90 -2.66 9.92
CA GLU A 124 29.32 -1.75 8.84
C GLU A 124 28.80 -2.20 7.46
N ARG A 125 28.82 -3.51 7.20
CA ARG A 125 28.26 -4.09 5.97
C ARG A 125 26.74 -3.97 5.92
N LEU A 126 26.06 -4.15 7.04
CA LEU A 126 24.61 -3.97 7.11
C LEU A 126 24.23 -2.51 6.87
N GLU A 127 24.93 -1.56 7.50
CA GLU A 127 24.69 -0.13 7.30
C GLU A 127 24.93 0.31 5.86
N GLN A 128 26.01 -0.16 5.21
CA GLN A 128 26.24 0.09 3.80
C GLN A 128 25.09 -0.43 2.94
N ARG A 129 24.60 -1.65 3.21
CA ARG A 129 23.46 -2.23 2.50
C ARG A 129 22.17 -1.45 2.72
N VAL A 130 21.91 -0.98 3.94
CA VAL A 130 20.73 -0.15 4.26
C VAL A 130 20.81 1.17 3.50
N ARG A 131 21.95 1.87 3.52
CA ARG A 131 22.15 3.10 2.73
C ARG A 131 21.94 2.88 1.23
N THR A 132 22.47 1.79 0.68
CA THR A 132 22.25 1.48 -0.75
C THR A 132 20.77 1.24 -1.04
N LEU A 133 20.05 0.55 -0.14
CA LEU A 133 18.62 0.31 -0.28
C LEU A 133 17.81 1.61 -0.15
N GLU A 134 18.15 2.49 0.78
CA GLU A 134 17.52 3.81 0.95
C GLU A 134 17.72 4.69 -0.29
N GLU A 135 18.93 4.69 -0.87
CA GLU A 135 19.24 5.40 -2.12
C GLU A 135 18.43 4.81 -3.29
N MET A 136 18.33 3.49 -3.38
CA MET A 136 17.52 2.81 -4.41
C MET A 136 16.01 3.09 -4.23
N ILE A 137 15.50 3.07 -3.00
CA ILE A 137 14.10 3.39 -2.69
C ILE A 137 13.81 4.86 -2.98
N THR A 138 14.73 5.77 -2.63
CA THR A 138 14.58 7.20 -2.92
C THR A 138 14.62 7.49 -4.42
N ALA A 139 15.51 6.83 -5.17
CA ALA A 139 15.56 6.92 -6.62
C ALA A 139 14.28 6.36 -7.27
N TYR A 140 13.75 5.25 -6.75
CA TYR A 140 12.47 4.67 -7.16
C TYR A 140 11.30 5.62 -6.86
N LEU A 141 11.17 6.13 -5.65
CA LEU A 141 10.11 7.07 -5.26
C LEU A 141 10.17 8.41 -6.02
N ARG A 142 11.37 8.91 -6.35
CA ARG A 142 11.55 10.11 -7.21
C ARG A 142 11.15 9.86 -8.66
N TYR A 143 11.20 8.62 -9.13
CA TYR A 143 10.78 8.22 -10.48
C TYR A 143 9.27 7.92 -10.58
N GLU A 144 8.57 7.67 -9.45
CA GLU A 144 7.18 7.20 -9.43
C GLU A 144 6.08 8.24 -9.10
N SER A 145 6.38 9.54 -9.09
CA SER A 145 5.42 10.55 -8.60
C SER A 145 4.85 11.51 -9.64
N GLU A 146 5.24 11.45 -10.92
CA GLU A 146 4.56 12.29 -11.92
C GLU A 146 3.34 11.56 -12.48
N PRO A 147 2.13 12.12 -12.30
CA PRO A 147 0.95 11.63 -12.97
C PRO A 147 1.16 11.66 -14.48
N ILE A 148 0.74 10.62 -15.18
CA ILE A 148 0.84 10.61 -16.65
C ILE A 148 -0.37 11.34 -17.23
N LEU A 149 -0.09 12.32 -18.07
CA LEU A 149 -1.07 12.96 -18.95
C LEU A 149 -1.33 12.06 -20.15
N ALA A 150 -2.54 11.49 -20.21
CA ALA A 150 -3.01 10.75 -21.37
C ALA A 150 -4.24 11.46 -21.95
N GLY A 151 -4.03 12.24 -23.01
CA GLY A 151 -5.02 13.19 -23.50
C GLY A 151 -5.26 14.31 -22.48
N ASP A 152 -6.52 14.58 -22.16
CA ASP A 152 -6.91 15.60 -21.15
C ASP A 152 -7.00 15.03 -19.72
N TYR A 153 -6.66 13.75 -19.51
CA TYR A 153 -6.85 13.06 -18.24
C TYR A 153 -5.53 12.75 -17.53
N ILE A 154 -5.54 12.91 -16.20
CA ILE A 154 -4.43 12.63 -15.31
C ILE A 154 -4.69 11.28 -14.62
N PHE A 155 -3.84 10.28 -14.87
CA PHE A 155 -3.99 8.96 -14.26
C PHE A 155 -3.17 8.82 -12.97
N THR A 156 -3.86 8.47 -11.89
CA THR A 156 -3.26 8.07 -10.60
C THR A 156 -3.13 6.55 -10.49
N THR A 157 -2.39 6.06 -9.49
CA THR A 157 -2.32 4.63 -9.18
C THR A 157 -3.71 4.02 -8.92
N GLU A 158 -4.58 4.75 -8.22
CA GLU A 158 -5.93 4.27 -7.89
C GLU A 158 -6.79 4.09 -9.14
N ASP A 159 -6.68 5.02 -10.10
CA ASP A 159 -7.38 4.94 -11.38
C ASP A 159 -6.96 3.69 -12.18
N LEU A 160 -5.67 3.36 -12.15
CA LEU A 160 -5.14 2.19 -12.84
C LEU A 160 -5.61 0.87 -12.20
N ILE A 161 -5.64 0.80 -10.86
CA ILE A 161 -6.18 -0.37 -10.16
C ILE A 161 -7.66 -0.56 -10.52
N ALA A 162 -8.45 0.51 -10.48
CA ALA A 162 -9.86 0.46 -10.85
C ALA A 162 -10.07 -0.02 -12.28
N LEU A 163 -9.25 0.48 -13.22
CA LEU A 163 -9.27 0.04 -14.62
C LEU A 163 -8.96 -1.45 -14.76
N VAL A 164 -7.93 -1.97 -14.08
CA VAL A 164 -7.61 -3.40 -14.11
C VAL A 164 -8.75 -4.24 -13.56
N VAL A 165 -9.31 -3.87 -12.42
CA VAL A 165 -10.39 -4.62 -11.78
C VAL A 165 -11.62 -4.67 -12.69
N GLU A 166 -11.99 -3.55 -13.31
CA GLU A 166 -13.10 -3.50 -14.28
C GLU A 166 -12.86 -4.50 -15.42
N LYS A 167 -11.68 -4.45 -16.05
CA LYS A 167 -11.36 -5.26 -17.23
C LYS A 167 -11.16 -6.74 -16.93
N VAL A 168 -10.50 -7.08 -15.82
CA VAL A 168 -10.33 -8.47 -15.38
C VAL A 168 -11.68 -9.10 -15.05
N THR A 169 -12.56 -8.37 -14.37
CA THR A 169 -13.92 -8.84 -14.07
C THR A 169 -14.70 -9.11 -15.36
N LEU A 170 -14.57 -8.20 -16.33
CA LEU A 170 -15.15 -8.35 -17.66
C LEU A 170 -14.61 -9.61 -18.37
N PHE A 171 -13.30 -9.78 -18.40
CA PHE A 171 -12.65 -10.91 -19.07
C PHE A 171 -13.00 -12.26 -18.42
N ASN A 172 -13.01 -12.32 -17.08
CA ASN A 172 -13.47 -13.50 -16.33
C ASN A 172 -14.89 -13.89 -16.75
N SER A 173 -15.80 -12.91 -16.79
CA SER A 173 -17.22 -13.18 -17.11
C SER A 173 -17.44 -13.89 -18.44
N MET A 174 -16.61 -13.56 -19.45
CA MET A 174 -16.70 -14.06 -20.82
C MET A 174 -15.94 -15.37 -21.00
N THR A 175 -14.78 -15.51 -20.36
CA THR A 175 -13.89 -16.67 -20.55
C THR A 175 -14.08 -17.77 -19.50
N LYS A 176 -14.80 -17.48 -18.41
CA LYS A 176 -14.95 -18.34 -17.23
C LYS A 176 -13.62 -18.69 -16.53
N MET A 177 -12.59 -17.88 -16.73
CA MET A 177 -11.30 -18.03 -16.06
C MET A 177 -11.33 -17.41 -14.66
N SER A 178 -10.61 -17.97 -13.68
CA SER A 178 -10.64 -17.42 -12.32
C SER A 178 -10.08 -15.99 -12.26
N THR A 179 -10.72 -15.12 -11.47
CA THR A 179 -10.25 -13.75 -11.23
C THR A 179 -8.78 -13.76 -10.77
N GLU A 180 -8.45 -14.68 -9.86
CA GLU A 180 -7.09 -14.84 -9.34
C GLU A 180 -6.08 -15.13 -10.45
N TYR A 181 -6.40 -16.03 -11.39
CA TYR A 181 -5.51 -16.30 -12.52
C TYR A 181 -5.28 -15.06 -13.38
N LEU A 182 -6.34 -14.30 -13.67
CA LEU A 182 -6.26 -13.12 -14.54
C LEU A 182 -5.51 -11.96 -13.87
N VAL A 183 -5.74 -11.72 -12.58
CA VAL A 183 -4.96 -10.73 -11.80
C VAL A 183 -3.49 -11.14 -11.78
N ASN A 184 -3.20 -12.42 -11.53
CA ASN A 184 -1.82 -12.94 -11.55
C ASN A 184 -1.18 -12.83 -12.94
N LEU A 185 -1.96 -13.02 -14.02
CA LEU A 185 -1.49 -12.84 -15.39
C LEU A 185 -1.10 -11.38 -15.66
N VAL A 186 -1.95 -10.43 -15.27
CA VAL A 186 -1.67 -8.99 -15.37
C VAL A 186 -0.44 -8.62 -14.54
N CYS A 187 -0.36 -9.06 -13.27
CA CYS A 187 0.78 -8.79 -12.40
C CYS A 187 2.09 -9.36 -12.98
N ARG A 188 2.05 -10.59 -13.50
CA ARG A 188 3.20 -11.24 -14.14
C ARG A 188 3.67 -10.49 -15.39
N LYS A 189 2.74 -10.01 -16.21
CA LYS A 189 3.06 -9.24 -17.42
C LYS A 189 3.65 -7.87 -17.10
N LEU A 190 3.15 -7.22 -16.04
CA LEU A 190 3.70 -5.97 -15.50
C LEU A 190 4.98 -6.16 -14.68
N LYS A 191 5.40 -7.41 -14.41
CA LYS A 191 6.53 -7.77 -13.54
C LYS A 191 6.40 -7.25 -12.09
N ILE A 192 5.17 -7.16 -11.61
CA ILE A 192 4.84 -6.75 -10.23
C ILE A 192 4.37 -7.94 -9.40
N LYS A 193 4.48 -7.86 -8.07
CA LYS A 193 4.10 -8.96 -7.16
C LYS A 193 2.60 -8.99 -6.89
N LYS A 194 1.97 -7.83 -6.76
CA LYS A 194 0.54 -7.67 -6.50
C LYS A 194 -0.03 -6.50 -7.28
N LEU A 195 -1.35 -6.44 -7.39
CA LEU A 195 -2.02 -5.35 -8.09
C LEU A 195 -1.84 -3.97 -7.41
N GLU A 196 -1.70 -3.94 -6.08
CA GLU A 196 -1.37 -2.74 -5.30
C GLU A 196 0.01 -2.13 -5.64
N ASP A 197 0.87 -2.91 -6.31
CA ASP A 197 2.17 -2.46 -6.79
C ASP A 197 2.09 -1.79 -8.18
N ILE A 198 0.90 -1.67 -8.79
CA ILE A 198 0.74 -0.91 -10.03
C ILE A 198 1.01 0.58 -9.78
N ARG A 199 1.45 1.29 -10.81
CA ARG A 199 1.94 2.68 -10.73
C ARG A 199 1.68 3.41 -12.04
N PRO A 200 1.64 4.76 -12.07
CA PRO A 200 1.32 5.53 -13.27
C PRO A 200 2.15 5.16 -14.50
N TYR A 201 3.46 4.96 -14.37
CA TYR A 201 4.34 4.56 -15.50
C TYR A 201 4.07 3.15 -16.06
N HIS A 202 3.26 2.33 -15.38
CA HIS A 202 2.79 1.07 -15.95
C HIS A 202 1.66 1.28 -16.97
N TYR A 203 1.11 2.49 -17.13
CA TYR A 203 -0.06 2.77 -17.95
C TYR A 203 0.05 2.23 -19.39
N ASP A 204 1.16 2.48 -20.09
CA ASP A 204 1.30 2.06 -21.48
C ASP A 204 1.28 0.53 -21.63
N LEU A 205 2.07 -0.16 -20.82
CA LEU A 205 2.12 -1.63 -20.83
C LEU A 205 0.81 -2.24 -20.32
N LEU A 206 0.20 -1.62 -19.31
CA LEU A 206 -1.11 -2.02 -18.81
C LEU A 206 -2.15 -1.92 -19.92
N ASN A 207 -2.23 -0.79 -20.61
CA ASN A 207 -3.16 -0.60 -21.73
C ASN A 207 -2.94 -1.62 -22.82
N GLN A 208 -1.69 -1.94 -23.17
CA GLN A 208 -1.40 -3.00 -24.14
C GLN A 208 -1.94 -4.36 -23.68
N ILE A 209 -1.73 -4.73 -22.41
CA ILE A 209 -2.25 -5.99 -21.83
C ILE A 209 -3.78 -6.00 -21.87
N LEU A 210 -4.41 -4.90 -21.47
CA LEU A 210 -5.87 -4.77 -21.44
C LEU A 210 -6.45 -4.82 -22.85
N ASP A 211 -5.84 -4.16 -23.83
CA ASP A 211 -6.24 -4.22 -25.24
C ASP A 211 -6.03 -5.62 -25.83
N GLU A 212 -4.99 -6.37 -25.42
CA GLU A 212 -4.84 -7.79 -25.78
C GLU A 212 -5.96 -8.65 -25.20
N MET A 213 -6.30 -8.46 -23.93
CA MET A 213 -7.44 -9.15 -23.29
C MET A 213 -8.75 -8.81 -24.00
N GLU A 214 -8.93 -7.55 -24.40
CA GLU A 214 -10.09 -7.11 -25.16
C GLU A 214 -10.14 -7.75 -26.55
N ARG A 215 -9.03 -7.74 -27.29
CA ARG A 215 -8.92 -8.41 -28.59
C ARG A 215 -9.21 -9.89 -28.49
N TYR A 216 -8.67 -10.58 -27.49
CA TYR A 216 -8.97 -11.99 -27.28
C TYR A 216 -10.48 -12.26 -27.08
N CYS A 217 -11.20 -11.33 -26.44
CA CYS A 217 -12.65 -11.44 -26.29
C CYS A 217 -13.40 -11.20 -27.60
N ILE A 218 -12.89 -10.32 -28.46
CA ILE A 218 -13.42 -10.08 -29.81
C ILE A 218 -13.15 -11.29 -30.71
N GLU A 219 -11.90 -11.76 -30.75
CA GLU A 219 -11.36 -12.80 -31.65
C GLU A 219 -11.85 -14.21 -31.33
N ARG A 220 -12.39 -14.45 -30.14
CA ARG A 220 -13.23 -15.66 -29.89
C ARG A 220 -14.58 -15.62 -30.62
N GLU A 221 -14.79 -14.61 -31.47
CA GLU A 221 -15.68 -14.37 -32.62
C GLU A 221 -17.12 -14.86 -32.56
N GLU A 222 -17.43 -16.09 -32.15
CA GLU A 222 -18.76 -16.65 -32.29
C GLU A 222 -19.83 -15.82 -31.55
N ASN A 223 -19.52 -15.35 -30.34
CA ASN A 223 -20.48 -14.59 -29.53
C ASN A 223 -20.59 -13.12 -29.97
N THR A 224 -19.46 -12.50 -30.33
CA THR A 224 -19.40 -11.11 -30.78
C THR A 224 -20.09 -10.96 -32.13
N GLU A 225 -19.86 -11.89 -33.05
CA GLU A 225 -20.49 -11.91 -34.36
C GLU A 225 -21.99 -12.19 -34.25
N LYS A 226 -22.42 -13.11 -33.37
CA LYS A 226 -23.85 -13.32 -33.06
C LYS A 226 -24.53 -12.04 -32.60
N ILE A 227 -23.89 -11.26 -31.71
CA ILE A 227 -24.44 -9.99 -31.23
C ILE A 227 -24.51 -8.96 -32.34
N LEU A 228 -23.43 -8.77 -33.10
CA LEU A 228 -23.37 -7.78 -34.17
C LEU A 228 -24.41 -8.06 -35.27
N LYS A 229 -24.63 -9.34 -35.61
CA LYS A 229 -25.61 -9.79 -36.61
C LYS A 229 -27.06 -9.57 -36.18
N VAL A 230 -27.38 -9.71 -34.89
CA VAL A 230 -28.77 -9.57 -34.42
C VAL A 230 -29.13 -8.13 -34.04
N ALA A 231 -28.15 -7.30 -33.67
CA ALA A 231 -28.37 -5.92 -33.25
C ALA A 231 -28.34 -4.91 -34.42
N THR A 232 -28.93 -5.22 -35.58
CA THR A 232 -28.94 -4.34 -36.77
C THR A 232 -29.76 -3.06 -36.59
N GLU A 233 -30.65 -3.04 -35.59
CA GLU A 233 -31.43 -1.89 -35.14
C GLU A 233 -31.30 -1.73 -33.62
N PHE A 234 -31.82 -0.64 -33.04
CA PHE A 234 -31.74 -0.39 -31.60
C PHE A 234 -32.54 -1.42 -30.81
N LYS A 235 -31.83 -2.40 -30.24
CA LYS A 235 -32.38 -3.47 -29.42
C LYS A 235 -31.86 -3.39 -27.99
N THR A 236 -32.70 -3.74 -27.03
CA THR A 236 -32.33 -3.89 -25.63
C THR A 236 -31.38 -5.08 -25.45
N ILE A 237 -30.63 -5.07 -24.36
CA ILE A 237 -29.77 -6.21 -23.96
C ILE A 237 -30.56 -7.54 -23.91
N ARG A 238 -31.85 -7.48 -23.53
CA ARG A 238 -32.70 -8.68 -23.44
C ARG A 238 -33.04 -9.24 -24.82
N GLU A 239 -33.46 -8.38 -25.75
CA GLU A 239 -33.79 -8.78 -27.13
C GLU A 239 -32.55 -9.35 -27.83
N ILE A 240 -31.41 -8.67 -27.72
CA ILE A 240 -30.14 -9.15 -28.29
C ILE A 240 -29.73 -10.50 -27.68
N ALA A 241 -29.96 -10.71 -26.39
CA ALA A 241 -29.69 -11.99 -25.72
C ALA A 241 -30.58 -13.14 -26.22
N GLU A 242 -31.89 -12.88 -26.37
CA GLU A 242 -32.84 -13.86 -26.90
C GLU A 242 -32.49 -14.26 -28.33
N GLU A 243 -32.11 -13.30 -29.20
CA GLU A 243 -31.78 -13.56 -30.60
C GLU A 243 -30.39 -14.16 -30.82
N SER A 244 -29.39 -13.73 -30.05
CA SER A 244 -28.02 -14.26 -30.16
C SER A 244 -27.85 -15.63 -29.49
N GLY A 245 -28.83 -16.07 -28.68
CA GLY A 245 -28.73 -17.27 -27.86
C GLY A 245 -27.73 -17.15 -26.70
N LEU A 246 -27.37 -15.92 -26.32
CA LEU A 246 -26.41 -15.63 -25.24
C LEU A 246 -27.14 -15.14 -23.99
N SER A 247 -26.49 -15.26 -22.83
CA SER A 247 -27.05 -14.67 -21.61
C SER A 247 -27.08 -13.14 -21.69
N SER A 248 -28.11 -12.49 -21.13
CA SER A 248 -28.21 -11.03 -21.04
C SER A 248 -27.01 -10.37 -20.35
N TYR A 249 -26.35 -11.09 -19.43
CA TYR A 249 -25.13 -10.61 -18.79
C TYR A 249 -23.97 -10.50 -19.80
N VAL A 250 -23.73 -11.55 -20.58
CA VAL A 250 -22.71 -11.59 -21.64
C VAL A 250 -23.00 -10.55 -22.72
N VAL A 251 -24.26 -10.45 -23.15
CA VAL A 251 -24.68 -9.45 -24.14
C VAL A 251 -24.48 -8.03 -23.63
N GLY A 252 -24.92 -7.73 -22.41
CA GLY A 252 -24.76 -6.39 -21.85
C GLY A 252 -23.30 -5.98 -21.73
N ILE A 253 -22.42 -6.94 -21.44
CA ILE A 253 -20.96 -6.74 -21.41
C ILE A 253 -20.41 -6.44 -22.80
N ILE A 254 -20.70 -7.28 -23.78
CA ILE A 254 -20.17 -7.15 -25.13
C ILE A 254 -20.73 -5.89 -25.82
N CYS A 255 -22.01 -5.57 -25.66
CA CYS A 255 -22.60 -4.36 -26.26
C CYS A 255 -21.98 -3.06 -25.72
N ARG A 256 -21.79 -2.92 -24.40
CA ARG A 256 -21.09 -1.76 -23.83
C ARG A 256 -19.67 -1.63 -24.34
N PHE A 257 -19.00 -2.77 -24.47
CA PHE A 257 -17.64 -2.84 -24.96
C PHE A 257 -17.56 -2.42 -26.45
N LEU A 258 -18.40 -3.00 -27.31
CA LEU A 258 -18.48 -2.68 -28.73
C LEU A 258 -18.87 -1.20 -28.96
N ALA A 259 -19.76 -0.66 -28.12
CA ALA A 259 -20.13 0.76 -28.17
C ALA A 259 -18.94 1.68 -27.87
N ARG A 260 -18.15 1.38 -26.82
CA ARG A 260 -16.93 2.15 -26.50
C ARG A 260 -15.89 2.12 -27.62
N LYS A 261 -15.82 1.02 -28.38
CA LYS A 261 -14.88 0.86 -29.51
C LYS A 261 -15.45 1.33 -30.86
N GLY A 262 -16.68 1.87 -30.87
CA GLY A 262 -17.29 2.43 -32.08
C GLY A 262 -17.85 1.39 -33.07
N TYR A 263 -18.10 0.15 -32.63
CA TYR A 263 -18.80 -0.87 -33.43
C TYR A 263 -20.32 -0.82 -33.24
N MET A 264 -20.80 -0.21 -32.15
CA MET A 264 -22.22 -0.02 -31.86
C MET A 264 -22.53 1.40 -31.39
N GLU A 265 -23.75 1.87 -31.64
CA GLU A 265 -24.34 3.03 -30.99
C GLU A 265 -25.12 2.61 -29.73
N GLU A 266 -25.06 3.41 -28.66
CA GLU A 266 -25.83 3.25 -27.42
C GLU A 266 -26.91 4.32 -27.33
N GLU A 267 -28.15 3.91 -27.04
CA GLU A 267 -29.28 4.81 -26.77
C GLU A 267 -29.86 4.55 -25.37
N ARG A 268 -30.10 5.65 -24.62
CA ARG A 268 -30.71 5.62 -23.28
C ARG A 268 -32.19 5.96 -23.36
N VAL A 269 -33.05 4.99 -23.05
CA VAL A 269 -34.51 5.13 -23.15
C VAL A 269 -35.17 4.99 -21.79
N SER A 270 -36.27 5.71 -21.54
CA SER A 270 -37.04 5.53 -20.30
C SER A 270 -37.70 4.16 -20.27
N HIS A 271 -37.63 3.46 -19.14
CA HIS A 271 -38.25 2.14 -19.02
C HIS A 271 -39.79 2.26 -19.07
N PRO A 272 -40.48 1.51 -19.95
CA PRO A 272 -41.90 1.70 -20.24
C PRO A 272 -42.79 1.53 -19.00
N GLU A 273 -42.50 0.54 -18.15
CA GLU A 273 -43.29 0.27 -16.93
C GLU A 273 -42.70 0.86 -15.64
N LYS A 274 -41.41 1.23 -15.62
CA LYS A 274 -40.70 1.63 -14.40
C LYS A 274 -40.13 3.03 -14.58
N LYS A 275 -40.94 4.06 -14.31
CA LYS A 275 -40.63 5.49 -14.50
C LYS A 275 -39.29 6.00 -13.94
N ARG A 276 -38.63 5.26 -13.04
CA ARG A 276 -37.31 5.60 -12.46
C ARG A 276 -36.15 4.74 -12.98
N LYS A 277 -36.37 3.92 -14.00
CA LYS A 277 -35.32 3.09 -14.60
C LYS A 277 -35.09 3.50 -16.05
N THR A 278 -33.84 3.50 -16.46
CA THR A 278 -33.41 3.70 -17.84
C THR A 278 -33.04 2.35 -18.43
N LEU A 279 -33.44 2.11 -19.68
CA LEU A 279 -33.05 0.96 -20.48
C LEU A 279 -31.97 1.40 -21.47
N LEU A 280 -30.99 0.53 -21.69
CA LEU A 280 -29.98 0.71 -22.72
C LEU A 280 -30.37 -0.11 -23.94
N LYS A 281 -30.35 0.54 -25.10
CA LYS A 281 -30.46 -0.08 -26.42
C LYS A 281 -29.15 0.06 -27.18
N TYR A 282 -28.86 -0.92 -28.01
CA TYR A 282 -27.65 -0.97 -28.82
C TYR A 282 -27.98 -1.27 -30.27
N LYS A 283 -27.24 -0.66 -31.19
CA LYS A 283 -27.33 -0.89 -32.63
C LYS A 283 -25.93 -1.04 -33.22
N THR A 284 -25.70 -2.07 -34.01
CA THR A 284 -24.48 -2.27 -34.79
C THR A 284 -24.34 -1.20 -35.86
N ILE A 285 -23.17 -0.56 -35.89
CA ILE A 285 -22.80 0.42 -36.92
C ILE A 285 -21.63 -0.03 -37.79
N LYS A 286 -20.85 -1.01 -37.34
CA LYS A 286 -19.69 -1.53 -38.06
C LYS A 286 -19.48 -3.02 -37.75
N MET A 287 -19.21 -3.85 -38.76
CA MET A 287 -18.83 -5.26 -38.55
C MET A 287 -17.33 -5.40 -38.22
N LEU A 288 -16.92 -6.51 -37.60
CA LEU A 288 -15.51 -6.72 -37.19
C LEU A 288 -14.52 -6.75 -38.37
N ASN A 289 -14.99 -7.15 -39.56
CA ASN A 289 -14.18 -7.36 -40.77
C ASN A 289 -14.31 -6.22 -41.81
N GLU A 290 -14.96 -5.12 -41.44
CA GLU A 290 -15.05 -3.87 -42.23
C GLU A 290 -14.04 -2.83 -41.73
#